data_AF-A0A212F7C0-F1
#
_entry.id   AF-A0A212F7C0-F1
#
_cell.length_a   1.000
_cell.length_b   1.000
_cell.length_c   1.000
_cell.angle_alpha   90.00
_cell.angle_beta   90.00
_cell.angle_gamma   90.00
#
_symmetry.space_group_name_H-M   'P 1'
#
loop_
_entity.id
_entity.type
_entity.pdbx_description
1 polymer ?
#
loop_
_entity_poly.entity_id
_entity_poly.type
_entity_poly.pdbx_seq_one_letter_code
_entity_poly.pdbx_strand_id
1 'polypeptide(L)'
;MPKLRPPQHAHRLEGVKVDLEKSSTRRVHLRDLTLKSRGLYRCEVSEEAPSFHSAQSETFMEVYYFPRESPRIVGYERPYELLEPLDVNCSSAKAFPAPELQWHINGEKVTESSWLTSLESKQASQGLMISTLGLRAPATQHMKIRCVAIIGTHRRERTVTIETNPSDRTRPASIAFIIIIGYINIIYQTMR
;
A
#
# COMPACT_ATOMS: atom_id res chain seq x y z
N MET A 1 -2.69 35.44 43.17
CA MET A 1 -3.01 36.31 42.02
C MET A 1 -3.64 35.44 40.93
N PRO A 2 -4.87 35.70 40.46
CA PRO A 2 -5.44 34.93 39.35
C PRO A 2 -4.68 35.26 38.08
N LYS A 3 -4.27 34.24 37.32
CA LYS A 3 -3.56 34.41 36.04
C LYS A 3 -4.54 35.01 35.03
N LEU A 4 -4.44 36.32 34.76
CA LEU A 4 -5.19 36.96 33.68
C LEU A 4 -4.76 36.31 32.36
N ARG A 5 -5.65 35.58 31.69
CA ARG A 5 -5.37 35.09 30.34
C ARG A 5 -5.31 36.33 29.43
N PRO A 6 -4.21 36.56 28.71
CA PRO A 6 -4.16 37.68 27.78
C PRO A 6 -5.26 37.51 26.72
N PRO A 7 -5.83 38.62 26.19
CA PRO A 7 -6.79 38.55 25.11
C PRO A 7 -6.24 37.71 23.96
N GLN A 8 -7.04 36.77 23.46
CA GLN A 8 -6.66 35.92 22.33
C GLN A 8 -7.65 36.13 21.18
N HIS A 9 -7.13 36.13 19.96
CA HIS A 9 -7.94 36.26 18.76
C HIS A 9 -7.44 35.27 17.71
N ALA A 10 -8.37 34.67 16.96
CA ALA A 10 -8.06 33.74 15.88
C ALA A 10 -8.82 34.13 14.62
N HIS A 11 -8.08 34.29 13.52
CA HIS A 11 -8.66 34.52 12.20
C HIS A 11 -9.09 33.20 11.56
N ARG A 12 -10.13 33.26 10.72
CA ARG A 12 -10.56 32.11 9.92
C ARG A 12 -9.65 31.99 8.71
N LEU A 13 -8.89 30.91 8.66
CA LEU A 13 -8.05 30.54 7.53
C LEU A 13 -8.42 29.13 7.10
N GLU A 14 -8.40 28.87 5.80
CA GLU A 14 -8.73 27.55 5.30
C GLU A 14 -7.70 26.51 5.80
N GLY A 15 -8.18 25.38 6.31
CA GLY A 15 -7.32 24.33 6.86
C GLY A 15 -6.74 24.65 8.25
N VAL A 16 -6.94 25.83 8.81
CA VAL A 16 -6.41 26.20 10.14
C VAL A 16 -7.57 26.55 11.08
N LYS A 17 -7.77 25.71 12.08
CA LYS A 17 -8.77 25.93 13.14
C LYS A 17 -8.07 25.96 14.49
N VAL A 18 -7.97 27.14 15.10
CA VAL A 18 -7.34 27.34 16.41
C VAL A 18 -8.34 27.05 17.53
N ASP A 19 -7.90 26.32 18.57
CA ASP A 19 -8.59 26.15 19.83
C ASP A 19 -7.98 27.10 20.87
N LEU A 20 -8.64 28.23 21.12
CA LEU A 20 -8.16 29.29 22.02
C LEU A 20 -8.07 28.80 23.48
N GLU A 21 -9.00 27.95 23.92
CA GLU A 21 -9.01 27.43 25.30
C GLU A 21 -7.79 26.56 25.61
N LYS A 22 -7.24 25.89 24.59
CA LYS A 22 -6.02 25.07 24.71
C LYS A 22 -4.76 25.80 24.26
N SER A 23 -4.89 27.02 23.76
CA SER A 23 -3.77 27.84 23.30
C SER A 23 -3.24 28.77 24.40
N SER A 24 -1.98 29.12 24.29
CA SER A 24 -1.30 30.05 25.21
C SER A 24 -0.35 30.96 24.44
N THR A 25 0.31 31.88 25.13
CA THR A 25 1.27 32.82 24.55
C THR A 25 2.45 32.17 23.83
N ARG A 26 2.73 30.89 24.09
CA ARG A 26 3.87 30.14 23.50
C ARG A 26 3.45 28.90 22.73
N ARG A 27 2.14 28.61 22.63
CA ARG A 27 1.63 27.37 22.02
C ARG A 27 0.28 27.61 21.37
N VAL A 28 0.15 27.26 20.10
CA VAL A 28 -1.12 27.25 19.36
C VAL A 28 -1.62 25.81 19.27
N HIS A 29 -2.87 25.56 19.65
CA HIS A 29 -3.52 24.27 19.45
C HIS A 29 -4.40 24.33 18.21
N LEU A 30 -4.12 23.47 17.23
CA LEU A 30 -4.93 23.30 16.03
C LEU A 30 -5.82 22.07 16.16
N ARG A 31 -7.08 22.18 15.76
CA ARG A 31 -8.05 21.08 15.71
C ARG A 31 -8.45 20.75 14.28
N ASP A 32 -8.93 19.52 14.07
CA ASP A 32 -9.39 18.99 12.78
C ASP A 32 -8.39 19.23 11.64
N LEU A 33 -7.15 18.76 11.81
CA LEU A 33 -6.13 18.89 10.79
C LEU A 33 -6.57 18.24 9.49
N THR A 34 -6.29 18.91 8.38
CA THR A 34 -6.52 18.44 7.02
C THR A 34 -5.25 18.61 6.21
N LEU A 35 -5.20 18.11 4.98
CA LEU A 35 -4.05 18.37 4.10
C LEU A 35 -3.82 19.85 3.82
N LYS A 36 -4.87 20.69 3.93
CA LYS A 36 -4.75 22.16 3.81
C LYS A 36 -4.07 22.80 5.02
N SER A 37 -3.94 22.09 6.14
CA SER A 37 -3.21 22.57 7.30
C SER A 37 -1.69 22.55 7.08
N ARG A 38 -1.19 21.79 6.09
CA ARG A 38 0.23 21.70 5.75
C ARG A 38 0.76 23.05 5.25
N GLY A 39 1.91 23.49 5.74
CA GLY A 39 2.51 24.75 5.29
C GLY A 39 3.52 25.33 6.25
N LEU A 40 4.01 26.53 5.92
CA LEU A 40 4.93 27.30 6.74
C LEU A 40 4.15 28.05 7.83
N TYR A 41 4.51 27.82 9.09
CA TYR A 41 3.94 28.50 10.25
C TYR A 41 4.99 29.45 10.82
N ARG A 42 4.59 30.70 11.08
CA ARG A 42 5.43 31.75 11.65
C ARG A 42 4.91 32.15 13.02
N CYS A 43 5.81 32.20 13.99
CA CYS A 43 5.56 32.83 15.29
C CYS A 43 6.30 34.16 15.31
N GLU A 44 5.61 35.25 15.66
CA GLU A 44 6.18 36.58 15.78
C GLU A 44 5.79 37.20 17.12
N VAL A 45 6.76 37.82 17.78
CA VAL A 45 6.60 38.52 19.07
C VAL A 45 7.11 39.93 18.88
N SER A 46 6.30 40.92 19.24
CA SER A 46 6.62 42.34 19.09
C SER A 46 6.62 43.04 20.44
N GLU A 47 7.57 43.94 20.64
CA GLU A 47 7.58 44.89 21.74
C GLU A 47 6.58 46.03 21.50
N GLU A 48 6.08 46.61 22.57
CA GLU A 48 5.25 47.82 22.50
C GLU A 48 6.12 49.08 22.35
N ALA A 49 5.47 50.25 22.27
CA ALA A 49 6.16 51.53 22.25
C ALA A 49 7.15 51.65 23.44
N PRO A 50 8.31 52.30 23.25
CA PRO A 50 8.68 53.11 22.08
C PRO A 50 9.49 52.37 20.99
N SER A 51 9.95 51.14 21.24
CA SER A 51 10.93 50.46 20.38
C SER A 51 10.32 49.70 19.20
N PHE A 52 9.11 49.13 19.36
CA PHE A 52 8.38 48.38 18.33
C PHE A 52 9.20 47.27 17.64
N HIS A 53 10.22 46.71 18.29
CA HIS A 53 11.03 45.63 17.73
C HIS A 53 10.21 44.33 17.67
N SER A 54 10.41 43.52 16.62
CA SER A 54 9.84 42.19 16.55
C SER A 54 10.89 41.11 16.32
N ALA A 55 10.65 39.96 16.94
CA ALA A 55 11.41 38.74 16.77
C ALA A 55 10.48 37.64 16.24
N GLN A 56 10.99 36.84 15.31
CA GLN A 56 10.15 35.91 14.57
C GLN A 56 10.90 34.63 14.19
N SER A 57 10.16 33.52 14.10
CA SER A 57 10.69 32.20 13.79
C SER A 57 9.66 31.40 13.00
N GLU A 58 10.14 30.58 12.08
CA GLU A 58 9.31 29.86 11.11
C GLU A 58 9.61 28.35 11.15
N THR A 59 8.57 27.54 10.94
CA THR A 59 8.70 26.08 10.82
C THR A 59 7.67 25.52 9.85
N PHE A 60 8.04 24.48 9.09
CA PHE A 60 7.12 23.83 8.17
C PHE A 60 6.38 22.70 8.87
N MET A 61 5.05 22.77 8.91
CA MET A 61 4.22 21.70 9.43
C MET A 61 3.83 20.74 8.31
N GLU A 62 4.33 19.52 8.39
CA GLU A 62 3.91 18.41 7.54
C GLU A 62 2.61 17.78 8.09
N VAL A 63 1.75 17.28 7.20
CA VAL A 63 0.55 16.53 7.59
C VAL A 63 0.59 15.17 6.92
N TYR A 64 0.45 14.12 7.71
CA TYR A 64 0.35 12.73 7.24
C TYR A 64 -1.08 12.25 7.47
N TYR A 65 -1.68 11.64 6.44
CA TYR A 65 -2.96 10.96 6.55
C TYR A 65 -2.74 9.49 6.26
N PHE A 66 -2.85 8.65 7.29
CA PHE A 66 -2.73 7.20 7.13
C PHE A 66 -3.95 6.47 7.72
N PRO A 67 -4.88 6.00 6.87
CA PRO A 67 -6.12 5.36 7.29
C PRO A 67 -5.92 4.11 8.18
N ARG A 68 -7.01 3.70 8.85
CA ARG A 68 -7.03 2.43 9.60
C ARG A 68 -7.27 1.24 8.67
N GLU A 69 -7.85 1.50 7.52
CA GLU A 69 -8.17 0.55 6.48
C GLU A 69 -6.92 -0.16 5.96
N SER A 70 -6.97 -1.49 5.94
CA SER A 70 -5.93 -2.33 5.34
C SER A 70 -5.89 -2.18 3.82
N PRO A 71 -4.74 -2.44 3.18
CA PRO A 71 -4.67 -2.52 1.73
C PRO A 71 -5.61 -3.61 1.19
N ARG A 72 -6.15 -3.38 0.00
CA ARG A 72 -7.02 -4.31 -0.70
C ARG A 72 -6.19 -5.16 -1.68
N ILE A 73 -6.30 -6.46 -1.56
CA ILE A 73 -5.75 -7.42 -2.53
C ILE A 73 -6.89 -7.87 -3.44
N VAL A 74 -6.63 -7.99 -4.75
CA VAL A 74 -7.57 -8.48 -5.78
C VAL A 74 -6.84 -9.38 -6.77
N GLY A 75 -7.59 -10.22 -7.49
CA GLY A 75 -7.06 -11.15 -8.50
C GLY A 75 -6.96 -12.59 -8.00
N TYR A 76 -7.13 -12.81 -6.70
CA TYR A 76 -6.99 -14.12 -6.04
C TYR A 76 -8.31 -14.91 -5.95
N GLU A 77 -9.41 -14.35 -6.44
CA GLU A 77 -10.76 -14.92 -6.27
C GLU A 77 -11.04 -16.11 -7.21
N ARG A 78 -10.24 -16.31 -8.26
CA ARG A 78 -10.38 -17.46 -9.16
C ARG A 78 -9.51 -18.62 -8.64
N PRO A 79 -9.99 -19.88 -8.66
CA PRO A 79 -9.14 -21.02 -8.39
C PRO A 79 -7.99 -21.02 -9.40
N TYR A 80 -6.75 -21.00 -8.91
CA TYR A 80 -5.59 -21.07 -9.79
C TYR A 80 -5.42 -22.50 -10.30
N GLU A 81 -5.26 -22.64 -11.61
CA GLU A 81 -4.80 -23.86 -12.24
C GLU A 81 -3.31 -24.06 -11.91
N LEU A 82 -2.88 -25.31 -11.68
CA LEU A 82 -1.45 -25.54 -11.48
C LEU A 82 -0.75 -25.14 -12.78
N LEU A 83 0.41 -24.50 -12.69
CA LEU A 83 1.23 -23.99 -13.80
C LEU A 83 0.89 -22.58 -14.34
N GLU A 84 -0.21 -21.95 -13.92
CA GLU A 84 -0.42 -20.51 -14.17
C GLU A 84 0.24 -19.67 -13.05
N PRO A 85 0.94 -18.56 -13.37
CA PRO A 85 1.45 -17.67 -12.33
C PRO A 85 0.30 -17.01 -11.56
N LEU A 86 0.47 -16.88 -10.24
CA LEU A 86 -0.33 -16.00 -9.41
C LEU A 86 -0.18 -14.57 -9.94
N ASP A 87 -1.28 -13.94 -10.36
CA ASP A 87 -1.31 -12.54 -10.78
C ASP A 87 -2.32 -11.77 -9.92
N VAL A 88 -1.81 -10.95 -9.00
CA VAL A 88 -2.62 -10.22 -8.03
C VAL A 88 -2.16 -8.78 -7.92
N ASN A 89 -3.11 -7.89 -7.62
CA ASN A 89 -2.84 -6.49 -7.34
C ASN A 89 -3.17 -6.14 -5.90
N CYS A 90 -2.28 -5.38 -5.28
CA CYS A 90 -2.53 -4.76 -4.00
C CYS A 90 -2.68 -3.25 -4.18
N SER A 91 -3.78 -2.68 -3.70
CA SER A 91 -3.99 -1.24 -3.63
C SER A 91 -4.08 -0.78 -2.18
N SER A 92 -3.33 0.26 -1.84
CA SER A 92 -3.45 0.92 -0.54
C SER A 92 -4.81 1.61 -0.36
N ALA A 93 -5.18 1.88 0.89
CA ALA A 93 -6.23 2.85 1.18
C ALA A 93 -5.73 4.28 0.88
N LYS A 94 -6.66 5.22 0.69
CA LYS A 94 -6.34 6.64 0.39
C LYS A 94 -5.48 7.24 1.50
N ALA A 95 -4.27 7.67 1.18
CA ALA A 95 -3.31 8.16 2.15
C ALA A 95 -2.50 9.36 1.63
N PHE A 96 -1.82 10.07 2.53
CA PHE A 96 -0.85 11.10 2.15
C PHE A 96 0.36 11.06 3.08
N PRO A 97 1.59 10.98 2.55
CA PRO A 97 1.93 10.82 1.13
C PRO A 97 1.48 9.45 0.59
N ALA A 98 1.77 9.17 -0.69
CA ALA A 98 1.52 7.85 -1.28
C ALA A 98 2.28 6.77 -0.48
N PRO A 99 1.62 5.71 0.02
CA PRO A 99 2.28 4.67 0.79
C PRO A 99 3.26 3.86 -0.07
N GLU A 100 4.35 3.41 0.52
CA GLU A 100 5.16 2.34 -0.07
C GLU A 100 4.42 1.01 0.12
N LEU A 101 4.35 0.21 -0.93
CA LEU A 101 3.75 -1.13 -0.88
C LEU A 101 4.84 -2.19 -0.96
N GLN A 102 4.66 -3.28 -0.22
CA GLN A 102 5.56 -4.42 -0.23
C GLN A 102 4.76 -5.73 -0.19
N TRP A 103 5.24 -6.73 -0.92
CA TRP A 103 4.69 -8.07 -0.92
C TRP A 103 5.54 -9.01 -0.06
N HIS A 104 4.87 -9.91 0.64
CA HIS A 104 5.46 -11.05 1.32
C HIS A 104 4.78 -12.34 0.86
N ILE A 105 5.59 -13.38 0.62
CA ILE A 105 5.15 -14.73 0.31
C ILE A 105 5.62 -15.63 1.44
N ASN A 106 4.69 -16.36 2.07
CA ASN A 106 4.98 -17.30 3.17
C ASN A 106 5.80 -16.71 4.33
N GLY A 107 5.68 -15.40 4.55
CA GLY A 107 6.40 -14.66 5.59
C GLY A 107 7.59 -13.85 5.07
N GLU A 108 8.19 -14.28 3.98
CA GLU A 108 9.40 -13.67 3.39
C GLU A 108 9.06 -12.52 2.46
N LYS A 109 9.86 -11.45 2.50
CA LYS A 109 9.67 -10.29 1.62
C LYS A 109 10.06 -10.65 0.19
N VAL A 110 9.24 -10.30 -0.78
CA VAL A 110 9.56 -10.45 -2.19
C VAL A 110 10.59 -9.39 -2.58
N THR A 111 11.78 -9.84 -2.98
CA THR A 111 12.88 -8.97 -3.48
C THR A 111 13.10 -9.10 -4.98
N GLU A 112 12.53 -10.12 -5.61
CA GLU A 112 12.64 -10.37 -7.04
C GLU A 112 11.86 -9.31 -7.82
N SER A 113 12.56 -8.36 -8.43
CA SER A 113 11.92 -7.23 -9.13
C SER A 113 11.14 -7.67 -10.36
N SER A 114 11.51 -8.79 -11.00
CA SER A 114 10.76 -9.31 -12.15
C SER A 114 9.34 -9.78 -11.78
N TRP A 115 9.07 -10.03 -10.50
CA TRP A 115 7.74 -10.39 -9.99
C TRP A 115 6.90 -9.18 -9.60
N LEU A 116 7.49 -7.99 -9.51
CA LEU A 116 6.85 -6.81 -8.97
C LEU A 116 6.56 -5.79 -10.07
N THR A 117 5.31 -5.34 -10.16
CA THR A 117 4.90 -4.27 -11.08
C THR A 117 4.40 -3.08 -10.28
N SER A 118 5.21 -2.03 -10.15
CA SER A 118 4.79 -0.79 -9.49
C SER A 118 3.94 0.04 -10.45
N LEU A 119 2.72 0.38 -10.05
CA LEU A 119 1.89 1.32 -10.78
C LEU A 119 2.08 2.72 -10.19
N GLU A 120 1.98 3.74 -11.04
CA GLU A 120 2.00 5.12 -10.58
C GLU A 120 0.88 5.38 -9.55
N SER A 121 1.23 6.12 -8.50
CA SER A 121 0.26 6.47 -7.46
C SER A 121 -0.83 7.35 -8.04
N LYS A 122 -2.09 6.93 -7.90
CA LYS A 122 -3.23 7.67 -8.42
C LYS A 122 -3.71 8.70 -7.40
N GLN A 123 -3.99 9.91 -7.87
CA GLN A 123 -4.67 10.91 -7.06
C GLN A 123 -6.11 10.49 -6.79
N ALA A 124 -6.52 10.65 -5.54
CA ALA A 124 -7.87 10.45 -5.05
C ALA A 124 -8.45 11.78 -4.55
N SER A 125 -9.65 11.73 -3.98
CA SER A 125 -10.33 12.88 -3.39
C SER A 125 -9.45 13.63 -2.37
N GLN A 126 -9.54 14.96 -2.37
CA GLN A 126 -8.88 15.86 -1.41
C GLN A 126 -7.34 15.84 -1.43
N GLY A 127 -6.70 15.41 -2.52
CA GLY A 127 -5.24 15.36 -2.63
C GLY A 127 -4.61 14.13 -1.96
N LEU A 128 -5.43 13.17 -1.54
CA LEU A 128 -4.95 11.86 -1.10
C LEU A 128 -4.47 11.04 -2.30
N MET A 129 -3.65 10.04 -2.04
CA MET A 129 -3.03 9.19 -3.04
C MET A 129 -3.35 7.72 -2.77
N ILE A 130 -3.39 6.92 -3.83
CA ILE A 130 -3.50 5.46 -3.77
C ILE A 130 -2.31 4.87 -4.51
N SER A 131 -1.45 4.18 -3.79
CA SER A 131 -0.40 3.32 -4.37
C SER A 131 -0.97 1.96 -4.74
N THR A 132 -0.47 1.37 -5.82
CA THR A 132 -0.79 -0.01 -6.25
C THR A 132 0.48 -0.76 -6.65
N LEU A 133 0.60 -2.00 -6.19
CA LEU A 133 1.72 -2.90 -6.48
C LEU A 133 1.19 -4.26 -6.92
N GLY A 134 1.50 -4.63 -8.15
CA GLY A 134 1.23 -5.95 -8.71
C GLY A 134 2.28 -6.98 -8.29
N LEU A 135 1.84 -8.22 -8.14
CA LEU A 135 2.67 -9.40 -7.89
C LEU A 135 2.33 -10.46 -8.93
N ARG A 136 3.34 -10.85 -9.71
CA ARG A 136 3.29 -12.00 -10.62
C ARG A 136 4.33 -13.03 -10.19
N ALA A 137 3.91 -14.12 -9.57
CA ALA A 137 4.81 -15.12 -8.98
C ALA A 137 4.35 -16.56 -9.28
N PRO A 138 5.24 -17.57 -9.24
CA PRO A 138 4.82 -18.97 -9.37
C PRO A 138 3.80 -19.35 -8.28
N ALA A 139 2.65 -19.89 -8.68
CA ALA A 139 1.63 -20.36 -7.74
C ALA A 139 2.04 -21.68 -7.08
N THR A 140 1.70 -21.84 -5.80
CA THR A 140 1.89 -23.10 -5.05
C THR A 140 0.58 -23.51 -4.40
N GLN A 141 0.41 -24.82 -4.15
CA GLN A 141 -0.85 -25.40 -3.65
C GLN A 141 -1.37 -24.76 -2.36
N HIS A 142 -0.45 -24.32 -1.49
CA HIS A 142 -0.75 -23.62 -0.24
C HIS A 142 0.18 -22.42 -0.12
N MET A 143 -0.27 -21.27 -0.61
CA MET A 143 0.52 -20.05 -0.63
C MET A 143 -0.16 -18.99 0.23
N LYS A 144 0.60 -18.36 1.14
CA LYS A 144 0.11 -17.23 1.94
C LYS A 144 0.78 -15.96 1.47
N ILE A 145 0.00 -15.04 0.93
CA ILE A 145 0.51 -13.74 0.50
C ILE A 145 0.07 -12.65 1.45
N ARG A 146 0.92 -11.65 1.64
CA ARG A 146 0.65 -10.50 2.49
C ARG A 146 1.15 -9.24 1.80
N CYS A 147 0.24 -8.28 1.65
CA CYS A 147 0.59 -6.94 1.20
C CYS A 147 0.69 -6.01 2.41
N VAL A 148 1.76 -5.21 2.45
CA VAL A 148 2.05 -4.25 3.51
C VAL A 148 2.15 -2.86 2.91
N ALA A 149 1.37 -1.92 3.43
CA ALA A 149 1.44 -0.49 3.12
C ALA A 149 2.15 0.27 4.25
N ILE A 150 3.10 1.12 3.90
CA ILE A 150 4.01 1.78 4.84
C ILE A 150 4.06 3.29 4.58
N ILE A 151 3.93 4.08 5.65
CA ILE A 151 4.24 5.51 5.68
C ILE A 151 5.08 5.79 6.93
N GLY A 152 6.35 6.11 6.75
CA GLY A 152 7.28 6.31 7.86
C GLY A 152 7.34 5.07 8.76
N THR A 153 6.97 5.23 10.03
CA THR A 153 6.91 4.12 11.00
C THR A 153 5.56 3.39 11.05
N HIS A 154 4.55 3.92 10.37
CA HIS A 154 3.21 3.34 10.36
C HIS A 154 3.08 2.26 9.29
N ARG A 155 2.38 1.17 9.63
CA ARG A 155 2.12 0.05 8.72
C ARG A 155 0.65 -0.41 8.75
N ARG A 156 0.13 -0.84 7.61
CA ARG A 156 -1.13 -1.57 7.46
C ARG A 156 -0.91 -2.77 6.57
N GLU A 157 -1.53 -3.88 6.88
CA GLU A 157 -1.32 -5.09 6.11
C GLU A 157 -2.63 -5.86 5.90
N ARG A 158 -2.63 -6.64 4.82
CA ARG A 158 -3.68 -7.59 4.50
C ARG A 158 -3.02 -8.89 4.08
N THR A 159 -3.57 -10.00 4.54
CA THR A 159 -3.10 -11.34 4.23
C THR A 159 -4.23 -12.14 3.62
N VAL A 160 -3.93 -12.90 2.58
CA VAL A 160 -4.86 -13.84 1.96
C VAL A 160 -4.12 -15.17 1.73
N THR A 161 -4.86 -16.27 1.83
CA THR A 161 -4.37 -17.61 1.52
C THR A 161 -4.90 -17.99 0.15
N ILE A 162 -4.04 -18.55 -0.69
CA ILE A 162 -4.37 -19.03 -2.02
C ILE A 162 -4.57 -20.54 -1.92
N GLU A 163 -5.74 -21.00 -2.33
CA GLU A 163 -6.09 -22.41 -2.45
C GLU A 163 -6.20 -22.74 -3.95
N THR A 164 -5.47 -23.76 -4.41
CA THR A 164 -5.54 -24.24 -5.79
C THR A 164 -6.62 -25.32 -5.92
N ASN A 165 -7.27 -25.42 -7.08
CA ASN A 165 -8.29 -26.45 -7.31
C ASN A 165 -7.66 -27.87 -7.33
N PRO A 166 -8.11 -28.82 -6.50
CA PRO A 166 -7.57 -30.19 -6.47
C PRO A 166 -7.88 -31.02 -7.73
N SER A 167 -8.69 -30.52 -8.68
CA SER A 167 -9.04 -31.22 -9.93
C SER A 167 -7.89 -31.36 -10.92
N ASP A 168 -6.73 -30.77 -10.66
CA ASP A 168 -5.54 -30.87 -11.51
C ASP A 168 -4.56 -31.99 -11.06
N ARG A 169 -5.07 -32.96 -10.31
CA ARG A 169 -4.46 -34.29 -10.25
C ARG A 169 -5.01 -35.10 -11.43
N THR A 170 -4.11 -35.52 -12.31
CA THR A 170 -4.26 -36.54 -13.37
C THR A 170 -4.88 -36.12 -14.71
N ARG A 171 -4.01 -35.66 -15.62
CA ARG A 171 -3.89 -36.33 -16.93
C ARG A 171 -2.42 -36.71 -17.14
N PRO A 172 -1.99 -37.96 -16.87
CA PRO A 172 -0.76 -38.41 -17.49
C PRO A 172 -0.95 -38.25 -19.00
N ALA A 173 -0.06 -37.50 -19.66
CA ALA A 173 0.01 -37.52 -21.10
C ALA A 173 0.11 -38.98 -21.51
N SER A 174 -0.93 -39.51 -22.14
CA SER A 174 -0.89 -40.84 -22.74
C SER A 174 0.14 -40.74 -23.86
N ILE A 175 1.40 -41.02 -23.53
CA ILE A 175 2.42 -41.32 -24.51
C ILE A 175 1.96 -42.64 -25.13
N ALA A 176 1.21 -42.55 -26.22
CA ALA A 176 0.96 -43.67 -27.09
C ALA A 176 2.31 -44.10 -27.65
N PHE A 177 3.00 -44.99 -26.93
CA PHE A 177 4.05 -45.81 -27.52
C PHE A 177 3.37 -46.70 -28.56
N ILE A 178 3.33 -46.22 -29.81
CA ILE A 178 3.03 -47.06 -30.96
C ILE A 178 4.18 -48.07 -31.03
N ILE A 179 3.94 -49.28 -30.52
CA ILE A 179 4.84 -50.41 -30.69
C ILE A 179 4.79 -50.78 -32.19
N ILE A 180 5.77 -50.30 -32.95
CA ILE A 180 6.08 -50.82 -34.28
C ILE A 180 6.87 -52.12 -34.08
N ILE A 181 6.19 -53.22 -33.73
CA ILE A 181 6.78 -54.57 -33.81
C ILE A 181 5.67 -55.54 -34.19
N GLY A 182 5.76 -56.12 -35.40
CA GLY A 182 4.93 -57.29 -35.74
C GLY A 182 4.59 -57.57 -37.20
N TYR A 183 5.08 -56.79 -38.18
CA TYR A 183 4.81 -57.04 -39.62
C TYR A 183 6.02 -57.51 -40.41
N ILE A 184 7.01 -58.10 -39.75
CA ILE A 184 8.13 -58.77 -40.41
C ILE A 184 8.10 -60.25 -39.99
N ASN A 185 7.82 -61.11 -40.98
CA ASN A 185 8.01 -62.57 -41.02
C ASN A 185 6.92 -63.53 -40.50
N ILE A 186 5.73 -63.56 -41.13
CA ILE A 186 4.97 -64.83 -41.29
C ILE A 186 4.22 -64.86 -42.64
N ILE A 187 4.88 -64.75 -43.79
CA ILE A 187 4.29 -65.21 -45.10
C ILE A 187 5.33 -65.90 -46.02
N TYR A 188 6.65 -65.74 -45.85
CA TYR A 188 7.63 -66.37 -46.76
C TYR A 188 8.01 -67.83 -46.41
N GLN A 189 7.04 -68.66 -46.04
CA GLN A 189 7.30 -70.11 -45.95
C GLN A 189 6.11 -70.94 -46.41
N THR A 190 5.77 -70.81 -47.70
CA THR A 190 5.12 -71.87 -48.47
C THR A 190 5.38 -71.66 -49.96
N MET A 191 6.42 -72.29 -50.50
CA MET A 191 6.59 -72.70 -51.91
C MET A 191 8.00 -73.30 -52.09
N ARG A 192 8.12 -74.59 -51.75
CA ARG A 192 8.97 -75.55 -52.44
C ARG A 192 8.30 -76.91 -52.37
#